data_AF-A0A1P8KIQ5-F1
#
_entry.id   AF-A0A1P8KIQ5-F1
#
_cell.length_a   1.000
_cell.length_b   1.000
_cell.length_c   1.000
_cell.angle_alpha   90.00
_cell.angle_beta   90.00
_cell.angle_gamma   90.00
#
_symmetry.space_group_name_H-M   'P 1'
#
loop_
_entity.id
_entity.type
_entity.pdbx_description
1 polymer ?
#
loop_
_entity_poly.entity_id
_entity_poly.type
_entity_poly.pdbx_seq_one_letter_code
_entity_poly.pdbx_strand_id
1 'polypeptide(L)'
;MINLNGCGLGLRSDFLLDIESSKFQPDWWEVTPENWMHMPRLYEKAFEKAVFSKPTVAHGLSLSIGSADKLNRKFVKQIKTFLDRYNIEFYSEHLSFSSIDNKQSYELLPLPMTKKMIEIVSDRVKEVEDIIQRNLILENATYYLVPYAEMAEVDFINEVMEKSGAKMLLDVNNVFVNSVNHSFKARKFIDQLDKSKVAYMHMAGHYFDEDSGLKIDSHGMPICSGVWKLLEYTLKQIDAPVMIERDNNVPPLDELVVEYKKMESICKAVRNAK
;
A
#
# COMPACT_ATOMS: atom_id res chain seq x y z
N MET A 1 -13.62 -5.80 -9.89
CA MET A 1 -12.22 -5.51 -10.26
C MET A 1 -12.10 -4.00 -10.34
N ILE A 2 -11.02 -3.41 -9.83
CA ILE A 2 -10.80 -1.97 -9.94
C ILE A 2 -10.54 -1.61 -11.41
N ASN A 3 -10.97 -0.42 -11.86
CA ASN A 3 -10.72 0.04 -13.23
C ASN A 3 -9.35 0.73 -13.35
N LEU A 4 -8.31 0.00 -12.95
CA LEU A 4 -6.92 0.43 -12.96
C LEU A 4 -6.11 -0.65 -13.69
N ASN A 5 -5.18 -0.26 -14.55
CA ASN A 5 -4.40 -1.20 -15.37
C ASN A 5 -2.95 -0.73 -15.49
N GLY A 6 -2.05 -1.68 -15.72
CA GLY A 6 -0.64 -1.37 -15.98
C GLY A 6 0.18 -1.16 -14.71
N CYS A 7 1.18 -0.29 -14.82
CA CYS A 7 2.22 -0.04 -13.83
C CYS A 7 2.10 1.37 -13.23
N GLY A 8 2.18 1.46 -11.91
CA GLY A 8 2.08 2.70 -11.16
C GLY A 8 3.42 3.16 -10.60
N LEU A 9 3.47 4.45 -10.23
CA LEU A 9 4.55 5.01 -9.42
C LEU A 9 3.92 5.88 -8.32
N GLY A 10 4.44 5.80 -7.09
CA GLY A 10 4.07 6.73 -6.03
C GLY A 10 4.54 8.15 -6.34
N LEU A 11 3.64 9.13 -6.39
CA LEU A 11 3.97 10.53 -6.63
C LEU A 11 4.60 11.13 -5.36
N ARG A 12 5.79 11.74 -5.49
CA ARG A 12 6.52 12.37 -4.38
C ARG A 12 6.85 13.82 -4.70
N SER A 13 6.90 14.67 -3.67
CA SER A 13 7.29 16.07 -3.80
C SER A 13 8.71 16.23 -4.36
N ASP A 14 9.59 15.27 -4.05
CA ASP A 14 11.02 15.25 -4.38
C ASP A 14 11.30 15.38 -5.87
N PHE A 15 10.41 14.85 -6.72
CA PHE A 15 10.55 14.91 -8.17
C PHE A 15 9.34 15.51 -8.89
N LEU A 16 8.31 15.98 -8.17
CA LEU A 16 7.06 16.47 -8.76
C LEU A 16 7.30 17.55 -9.84
N LEU A 17 8.23 18.47 -9.57
CA LEU A 17 8.53 19.57 -10.48
C LEU A 17 9.37 19.14 -11.70
N ASP A 18 10.00 17.97 -11.65
CA ASP A 18 10.83 17.42 -12.73
C ASP A 18 10.04 16.53 -13.69
N ILE A 19 8.79 16.17 -13.34
CA ILE A 19 7.97 15.26 -14.17
C ILE A 19 7.79 15.83 -15.59
N GLU A 20 7.50 17.12 -15.72
CA GLU A 20 7.27 17.75 -17.03
C GLU A 20 8.51 17.74 -17.93
N SER A 21 9.70 17.92 -17.36
CA SER A 21 10.95 17.91 -18.12
C SER A 21 11.42 16.49 -18.46
N SER A 22 11.15 15.51 -17.60
CA SER A 22 11.59 14.11 -17.77
C SER A 22 10.93 13.35 -18.93
N LYS A 23 9.75 13.83 -19.40
CA LYS A 23 8.85 13.10 -20.33
C LYS A 23 8.37 11.73 -19.83
N PHE A 24 8.75 11.32 -18.61
CA PHE A 24 8.29 10.08 -18.02
C PHE A 24 6.83 10.21 -17.58
N GLN A 25 6.05 9.18 -17.88
CA GLN A 25 4.66 9.08 -17.45
C GLN A 25 4.36 7.62 -17.09
N PRO A 26 3.96 7.32 -15.85
CA PRO A 26 3.46 6.00 -15.50
C PRO A 26 2.06 5.81 -16.09
N ASP A 27 1.55 4.57 -16.02
CA ASP A 27 0.16 4.29 -16.41
C ASP A 27 -0.82 4.92 -15.42
N TRP A 28 -0.42 5.05 -14.15
CA TRP A 28 -1.19 5.68 -13.07
C TRP A 28 -0.29 6.15 -11.91
N TRP A 29 -0.82 7.06 -11.09
CA TRP A 29 -0.16 7.58 -9.89
C TRP A 29 -0.80 7.03 -8.62
N GLU A 30 0.01 6.89 -7.58
CA GLU A 30 -0.51 6.86 -6.21
C GLU A 30 -0.11 8.12 -5.45
N VAL A 31 -1.02 8.64 -4.63
CA VAL A 31 -0.77 9.80 -3.77
C VAL A 31 -1.10 9.46 -2.33
N THR A 32 -0.33 10.01 -1.39
CA THR A 32 -0.63 9.92 0.05
C THR A 32 -1.39 11.17 0.50
N PRO A 33 -2.72 11.10 0.76
CA PRO A 33 -3.52 12.28 1.06
C PRO A 33 -2.91 13.17 2.16
N GLU A 34 -2.36 12.58 3.21
CA GLU A 34 -1.75 13.26 4.34
C GLU A 34 -0.57 14.17 3.93
N ASN A 35 0.20 13.77 2.92
CA ASN A 35 1.30 14.57 2.38
C ASN A 35 0.81 15.72 1.50
N TRP A 36 -0.38 15.59 0.90
CA TRP A 36 -0.87 16.51 -0.14
C TRP A 36 -2.01 17.43 0.32
N MET A 37 -2.78 17.08 1.36
CA MET A 37 -3.89 17.90 1.88
C MET A 37 -3.46 19.32 2.29
N HIS A 38 -2.22 19.46 2.75
CA HIS A 38 -1.64 20.72 3.20
C HIS A 38 -0.40 21.10 2.39
N MET A 39 -0.33 20.64 1.14
CA MET A 39 0.83 20.91 0.28
C MET A 39 1.11 22.41 0.11
N PRO A 40 2.38 22.82 0.05
CA PRO A 40 2.75 24.18 -0.32
C PRO A 40 2.17 24.60 -1.68
N ARG A 41 1.74 25.86 -1.79
CA ARG A 41 1.16 26.43 -3.02
C ARG A 41 2.06 26.29 -4.26
N LEU A 42 3.37 26.22 -4.06
CA LEU A 42 4.35 25.98 -5.13
C LEU A 42 4.08 24.67 -5.88
N TYR A 43 3.63 23.63 -5.17
CA TYR A 43 3.39 22.30 -5.74
C TYR A 43 1.98 22.13 -6.32
N GLU A 44 1.02 22.95 -5.92
CA GLU A 44 -0.42 22.76 -6.23
C GLU A 44 -0.67 22.58 -7.73
N LYS A 45 -0.12 23.47 -8.58
CA LYS A 45 -0.31 23.38 -10.03
C LYS A 45 0.32 22.13 -10.64
N ALA A 46 1.51 21.75 -10.17
CA ALA A 46 2.21 20.58 -10.68
C ALA A 46 1.50 19.29 -10.24
N PHE A 47 1.04 19.24 -8.98
CA PHE A 47 0.26 18.13 -8.44
C PHE A 47 -1.06 17.94 -9.19
N GLU A 48 -1.84 19.02 -9.36
CA GLU A 48 -3.10 18.97 -10.12
C GLU A 48 -2.86 18.51 -11.55
N LYS A 49 -1.82 19.01 -12.22
CA LYS A 49 -1.45 18.54 -13.56
C LYS A 49 -1.14 17.04 -13.58
N ALA A 50 -0.36 16.53 -12.62
CA ALA A 50 -0.04 15.11 -12.54
C ALA A 50 -1.30 14.26 -12.32
N VAL A 51 -2.07 14.58 -11.27
CA VAL A 51 -3.26 13.82 -10.84
C VAL A 51 -4.41 13.87 -11.84
N PHE A 52 -4.61 14.98 -12.55
CA PHE A 52 -5.64 15.06 -13.59
C PHE A 52 -5.20 14.48 -14.94
N SER A 53 -3.89 14.27 -15.16
CA SER A 53 -3.39 13.73 -16.44
C SER A 53 -3.44 12.20 -16.54
N LYS A 54 -3.54 11.50 -15.41
CA LYS A 54 -3.49 10.03 -15.32
C LYS A 54 -4.47 9.53 -14.26
N PRO A 55 -4.95 8.28 -14.37
CA PRO A 55 -5.62 7.63 -13.25
C PRO A 55 -4.77 7.75 -11.98
N THR A 56 -5.43 8.05 -10.86
CA THR A 56 -4.76 8.25 -9.58
C THR A 56 -5.52 7.49 -8.51
N VAL A 57 -4.78 6.80 -7.64
CA VAL A 57 -5.29 6.17 -6.43
C VAL A 57 -4.72 6.88 -5.20
N ALA A 58 -5.40 6.76 -4.07
CA ALA A 58 -4.93 7.28 -2.80
C ALA A 58 -4.56 6.13 -1.87
N HIS A 59 -3.44 6.28 -1.17
CA HIS A 59 -3.01 5.35 -0.13
C HIS A 59 -2.64 6.13 1.14
N GLY A 60 -3.34 5.85 2.23
CA GLY A 60 -3.19 6.57 3.50
C GLY A 60 -2.30 5.83 4.51
N LEU A 61 -1.81 6.59 5.49
CA LEU A 61 -0.88 6.15 6.52
C LEU A 61 -1.45 6.29 7.95
N SER A 62 -2.53 7.07 8.12
CA SER A 62 -2.93 7.61 9.43
C SER A 62 -4.31 7.19 9.91
N LEU A 63 -5.06 6.37 9.15
CA LEU A 63 -6.40 5.93 9.56
C LEU A 63 -6.37 5.12 10.85
N SER A 64 -5.33 4.31 11.04
CA SER A 64 -5.12 3.49 12.24
C SER A 64 -6.33 2.58 12.53
N ILE A 65 -6.77 1.83 11.51
CA ILE A 65 -8.04 1.11 11.53
C ILE A 65 -8.14 0.07 12.65
N GLY A 66 -7.02 -0.48 13.12
CA GLY A 66 -6.97 -1.42 14.22
C GLY A 66 -6.67 -0.82 15.61
N SER A 67 -6.65 0.51 15.77
CA SER A 67 -6.39 1.16 17.06
C SER A 67 -7.35 0.75 18.18
N ALA A 68 -6.93 0.82 19.44
CA ALA A 68 -7.84 0.70 20.58
C ALA A 68 -8.81 1.90 20.68
N ASP A 69 -8.43 3.07 20.15
CA ASP A 69 -9.26 4.28 20.16
C ASP A 69 -10.44 4.18 19.20
N LYS A 70 -11.42 5.07 19.38
CA LYS A 70 -12.50 5.23 18.39
C LYS A 70 -11.93 5.76 17.07
N LEU A 71 -12.57 5.36 15.97
CA LEU A 71 -12.24 5.87 14.64
C LEU A 71 -12.26 7.41 14.63
N ASN A 72 -11.20 8.02 14.10
CA ASN A 72 -11.15 9.47 13.94
C ASN A 72 -12.02 9.92 12.76
N ARG A 73 -13.33 10.04 12.99
CA ARG A 73 -14.31 10.44 11.96
C ARG A 73 -14.02 11.82 11.34
N LYS A 74 -13.32 12.70 12.05
CA LYS A 74 -12.90 14.01 11.49
C LYS A 74 -11.87 13.81 10.40
N PHE A 75 -10.85 12.98 10.65
CA PHE A 75 -9.84 12.62 9.67
C PHE A 75 -10.46 11.94 8.44
N VAL A 76 -11.35 10.96 8.64
CA VAL A 76 -12.02 10.26 7.52
C VAL A 76 -12.82 11.23 6.63
N LYS A 77 -13.45 12.27 7.21
CA LYS A 77 -14.12 13.33 6.43
C LYS A 77 -13.13 14.21 5.65
N GLN A 78 -11.94 14.46 6.18
CA GLN A 78 -10.87 15.17 5.46
C GLN A 78 -10.39 14.33 4.27
N ILE A 79 -10.20 13.02 4.47
CA ILE A 79 -9.91 12.07 3.39
C ILE A 79 -10.99 12.14 2.32
N LYS A 80 -12.28 12.01 2.69
CA LYS A 80 -13.39 12.15 1.73
C LYS A 80 -13.28 13.45 0.92
N THR A 81 -13.01 14.56 1.58
CA THR A 81 -12.91 15.88 0.93
C THR A 81 -11.76 15.92 -0.08
N PHE A 82 -10.62 15.33 0.26
CA PHE A 82 -9.47 15.20 -0.65
C PHE A 82 -9.79 14.29 -1.85
N LEU A 83 -10.36 13.11 -1.60
CA LEU A 83 -10.75 12.16 -2.66
C LEU A 83 -11.77 12.79 -3.61
N ASP A 84 -12.76 13.53 -3.10
CA ASP A 84 -13.77 14.23 -3.90
C ASP A 84 -13.14 15.37 -4.72
N ARG A 85 -12.23 16.16 -4.13
CA ARG A 85 -11.55 17.28 -4.82
C ARG A 85 -10.78 16.81 -6.04
N TYR A 86 -10.08 15.68 -5.94
CA TYR A 86 -9.21 15.16 -6.99
C TYR A 86 -9.83 14.02 -7.80
N ASN A 87 -11.12 13.75 -7.61
CA ASN A 87 -11.86 12.68 -8.31
C ASN A 87 -11.16 11.30 -8.20
N ILE A 88 -10.66 10.98 -7.01
CA ILE A 88 -10.00 9.70 -6.73
C ILE A 88 -11.07 8.68 -6.31
N GLU A 89 -11.13 7.56 -7.04
CA GLU A 89 -12.10 6.49 -6.81
C GLU A 89 -11.63 5.48 -5.74
N PHE A 90 -10.33 5.19 -5.71
CA PHE A 90 -9.76 4.14 -4.87
C PHE A 90 -8.96 4.73 -3.72
N TYR A 91 -9.25 4.29 -2.50
CA TYR A 91 -8.52 4.65 -1.29
C TYR A 91 -8.12 3.38 -0.53
N SER A 92 -6.83 3.23 -0.28
CA SER A 92 -6.26 2.15 0.52
C SER A 92 -5.67 2.68 1.84
N GLU A 93 -5.64 1.82 2.84
CA GLU A 93 -5.03 2.07 4.16
C GLU A 93 -4.41 0.79 4.70
N HIS A 94 -3.56 0.93 5.70
CA HIS A 94 -2.88 -0.23 6.29
C HIS A 94 -3.80 -1.02 7.22
N LEU A 95 -3.71 -2.35 7.17
CA LEU A 95 -4.26 -3.25 8.20
C LEU A 95 -3.36 -3.25 9.44
N SER A 96 -3.28 -2.09 10.09
CA SER A 96 -2.40 -1.82 11.22
C SER A 96 -3.08 -0.85 12.20
N PHE A 97 -2.35 -0.48 13.25
CA PHE A 97 -2.66 0.73 14.00
C PHE A 97 -1.45 1.65 14.02
N SER A 98 -1.68 2.96 13.92
CA SER A 98 -0.67 4.02 13.97
C SER A 98 -1.01 5.10 15.01
N SER A 99 -1.94 4.80 15.92
CA SER A 99 -2.35 5.70 16.98
C SER A 99 -2.79 4.99 18.25
N ILE A 100 -2.51 5.61 19.40
CA ILE A 100 -2.96 5.20 20.73
C ILE A 100 -3.16 6.42 21.63
N ASP A 101 -4.17 6.38 22.50
CA ASP A 101 -4.59 7.50 23.35
C ASP A 101 -4.80 8.82 22.58
N ASN A 102 -5.37 8.71 21.37
CA ASN A 102 -5.58 9.80 20.42
C ASN A 102 -4.29 10.51 19.97
N LYS A 103 -3.14 9.86 20.07
CA LYS A 103 -1.85 10.34 19.59
C LYS A 103 -1.37 9.47 18.43
N GLN A 104 -0.88 10.11 17.37
CA GLN A 104 -0.28 9.42 16.23
C GLN A 104 1.16 9.00 16.59
N SER A 105 1.48 7.72 16.37
CA SER A 105 2.86 7.21 16.40
C SER A 105 3.56 7.43 15.06
N TYR A 106 2.80 7.51 13.96
CA TYR A 106 3.30 7.47 12.58
C TYR A 106 4.04 6.17 12.22
N GLU A 107 3.98 5.19 13.12
CA GLU A 107 4.52 3.85 12.94
C GLU A 107 3.38 2.88 12.67
N LEU A 108 3.57 1.96 11.74
CA LEU A 108 2.58 0.93 11.41
C LEU A 108 2.77 -0.25 12.36
N LEU A 109 1.92 -0.32 13.39
CA LEU A 109 2.03 -1.31 14.45
C LEU A 109 1.12 -2.53 14.21
N PRO A 110 1.58 -3.73 14.59
CA PRO A 110 0.91 -4.99 14.29
C PRO A 110 -0.38 -5.19 15.06
N LEU A 111 -1.37 -5.81 14.41
CA LEU A 111 -2.62 -6.17 15.07
C LEU A 111 -2.53 -7.58 15.70
N PRO A 112 -3.18 -7.79 16.86
CA PRO A 112 -3.38 -9.13 17.38
C PRO A 112 -4.29 -9.91 16.42
N MET A 113 -3.79 -11.03 15.89
CA MET A 113 -4.48 -11.87 14.89
C MET A 113 -5.53 -12.75 15.58
N THR A 114 -6.63 -12.14 16.00
CA THR A 114 -7.70 -12.75 16.81
C THR A 114 -9.06 -12.55 16.15
N LYS A 115 -10.02 -13.41 16.50
CA LYS A 115 -11.41 -13.24 16.05
C LYS A 115 -11.99 -11.89 16.47
N LYS A 116 -11.65 -11.42 17.67
CA LYS A 116 -12.13 -10.13 18.18
C LYS A 116 -11.63 -8.95 17.34
N MET A 117 -10.37 -9.01 16.89
CA MET A 117 -9.81 -7.96 16.05
C MET A 117 -10.41 -7.95 14.64
N ILE A 118 -10.75 -9.14 14.10
CA ILE A 118 -11.49 -9.24 12.83
C ILE A 118 -12.84 -8.50 12.92
N GLU A 119 -13.59 -8.67 14.01
CA GLU A 119 -14.85 -7.94 14.24
C GLU A 119 -14.62 -6.42 14.25
N ILE A 120 -13.64 -5.95 15.04
CA ILE A 120 -13.35 -4.52 15.21
C ILE A 120 -12.98 -3.87 13.88
N VAL A 121 -12.04 -4.47 13.15
CA VAL A 121 -11.61 -3.95 11.85
C VAL A 121 -12.78 -3.96 10.87
N SER A 122 -13.55 -5.05 10.81
CA SER A 122 -14.65 -5.19 9.84
C SER A 122 -15.77 -4.18 10.08
N ASP A 123 -16.11 -3.87 11.34
CA ASP A 123 -17.10 -2.85 11.65
C ASP A 123 -16.59 -1.44 11.31
N ARG A 124 -15.29 -1.18 11.50
CA ARG A 124 -14.68 0.10 11.16
C ARG A 124 -14.51 0.32 9.67
N VAL A 125 -14.24 -0.74 8.89
CA VAL A 125 -14.27 -0.66 7.43
C VAL A 125 -15.61 -0.10 6.98
N LYS A 126 -16.73 -0.66 7.47
CA LYS A 126 -18.08 -0.17 7.14
C LYS A 126 -18.28 1.29 7.56
N GLU A 127 -17.85 1.67 8.76
CA GLU A 127 -17.94 3.06 9.22
C GLU A 127 -17.14 4.03 8.34
N VAL A 128 -15.95 3.62 7.86
CA VAL A 128 -15.13 4.40 6.95
C VAL A 128 -15.81 4.51 5.60
N GLU A 129 -16.25 3.40 5.01
CA GLU A 129 -16.95 3.34 3.73
C GLU A 129 -18.23 4.19 3.74
N ASP A 130 -18.99 4.17 4.83
CA ASP A 130 -20.16 5.04 5.04
C ASP A 130 -19.81 6.54 5.01
N ILE A 131 -18.59 6.91 5.40
CA ILE A 131 -18.16 8.32 5.37
C ILE A 131 -17.56 8.67 4.00
N ILE A 132 -16.66 7.84 3.47
CA ILE A 132 -15.94 8.12 2.22
C ILE A 132 -16.79 7.85 0.97
N GLN A 133 -17.87 7.07 1.11
CA GLN A 133 -18.81 6.67 0.08
C GLN A 133 -18.14 5.92 -1.09
N ARG A 134 -17.16 5.07 -0.75
CA ARG A 134 -16.32 4.27 -1.65
C ARG A 134 -15.91 3.01 -0.90
N ASN A 135 -15.55 1.95 -1.62
CA ASN A 135 -14.99 0.75 -0.99
C ASN A 135 -13.59 1.04 -0.46
N LEU A 136 -13.31 0.58 0.75
CA LEU A 136 -11.98 0.65 1.35
C LEU A 136 -11.12 -0.51 0.85
N ILE A 137 -9.84 -0.21 0.61
CA ILE A 137 -8.81 -1.19 0.30
C ILE A 137 -7.88 -1.28 1.52
N LEU A 138 -7.51 -2.49 1.94
CA LEU A 138 -6.62 -2.69 3.08
C LEU A 138 -5.33 -3.38 2.66
N GLU A 139 -4.22 -2.91 3.19
CA GLU A 139 -2.88 -3.41 2.89
C GLU A 139 -2.31 -4.30 3.99
N ASN A 140 -1.57 -5.35 3.62
CA ASN A 140 -0.78 -6.12 4.56
C ASN A 140 0.47 -5.34 5.00
N ALA A 141 0.58 -5.04 6.28
CA ALA A 141 1.72 -4.33 6.85
C ALA A 141 2.87 -5.28 7.26
N THR A 142 4.09 -4.76 7.35
CA THR A 142 5.17 -5.45 8.05
C THR A 142 4.97 -5.46 9.56
N TYR A 143 5.54 -6.45 10.24
CA TYR A 143 5.52 -6.51 11.69
C TYR A 143 6.81 -7.10 12.27
N TYR A 144 7.28 -6.50 13.36
CA TYR A 144 8.53 -6.92 14.05
C TYR A 144 8.27 -7.65 15.36
N LEU A 145 7.02 -7.62 15.82
CA LEU A 145 6.52 -8.34 16.99
C LEU A 145 5.13 -8.86 16.65
N VAL A 146 4.78 -10.03 17.17
CA VAL A 146 3.39 -10.51 17.18
C VAL A 146 2.84 -10.28 18.58
N PRO A 147 1.92 -9.32 18.80
CA PRO A 147 1.40 -9.05 20.14
C PRO A 147 0.69 -10.26 20.75
N TYR A 148 -0.20 -10.89 19.97
CA TYR A 148 -0.90 -12.13 20.27
C TYR A 148 -1.56 -12.66 18.99
N ALA A 149 -1.60 -13.97 18.79
CA ALA A 149 -2.18 -14.59 17.58
C ALA A 149 -2.90 -15.89 17.90
N GLU A 150 -4.14 -16.01 17.42
CA GLU A 150 -4.96 -17.24 17.44
C GLU A 150 -4.91 -17.98 16.09
N MET A 151 -4.48 -17.29 15.03
CA MET A 151 -4.44 -17.76 13.65
C MET A 151 -3.22 -17.20 12.93
N ALA A 152 -2.91 -17.74 11.74
CA ALA A 152 -1.85 -17.21 10.90
C ALA A 152 -2.25 -15.87 10.25
N GLU A 153 -1.27 -15.06 9.86
CA GLU A 153 -1.48 -13.76 9.20
C GLU A 153 -2.38 -13.87 7.96
N VAL A 154 -2.13 -14.86 7.10
CA VAL A 154 -2.92 -15.05 5.87
C VAL A 154 -4.38 -15.41 6.18
N ASP A 155 -4.62 -16.19 7.24
CA ASP A 155 -5.98 -16.54 7.66
C ASP A 155 -6.69 -15.30 8.22
N PHE A 156 -6.00 -14.51 9.04
CA PHE A 156 -6.51 -13.25 9.58
C PHE A 156 -6.88 -12.26 8.46
N ILE A 157 -5.98 -12.05 7.49
CA ILE A 157 -6.23 -11.16 6.35
C ILE A 157 -7.43 -11.65 5.54
N ASN A 158 -7.48 -12.94 5.19
CA ASN A 158 -8.58 -13.51 4.42
C ASN A 158 -9.92 -13.35 5.16
N GLU A 159 -9.97 -13.60 6.47
CA GLU A 159 -11.18 -13.42 7.28
C GLU A 159 -11.60 -11.95 7.39
N VAL A 160 -10.65 -11.01 7.53
CA VAL A 160 -10.95 -9.56 7.49
C VAL A 160 -11.55 -9.17 6.14
N MET A 161 -10.94 -9.55 5.01
CA MET A 161 -11.44 -9.18 3.67
C MET A 161 -12.81 -9.80 3.39
N GLU A 162 -13.05 -11.03 3.85
CA GLU A 162 -14.33 -11.69 3.66
C GLU A 162 -15.44 -11.04 4.48
N LYS A 163 -15.18 -10.78 5.77
CA LYS A 163 -16.19 -10.24 6.68
C LYS A 163 -16.49 -8.76 6.46
N SER A 164 -15.46 -7.97 6.15
CA SER A 164 -15.60 -6.53 5.94
C SER A 164 -16.13 -6.17 4.56
N GLY A 165 -15.84 -7.00 3.54
CA GLY A 165 -16.09 -6.67 2.14
C GLY A 165 -14.99 -5.81 1.50
N ALA A 166 -13.98 -5.38 2.27
CA ALA A 166 -12.85 -4.62 1.76
C ALA A 166 -12.11 -5.37 0.65
N LYS A 167 -11.43 -4.60 -0.21
CA LYS A 167 -10.44 -5.16 -1.13
C LYS A 167 -9.05 -5.12 -0.50
N MET A 168 -8.11 -5.78 -1.15
CA MET A 168 -6.74 -5.88 -0.67
C MET A 168 -5.77 -5.14 -1.58
N LEU A 169 -4.90 -4.34 -0.97
CA LEU A 169 -3.64 -3.93 -1.53
C LEU A 169 -2.60 -4.96 -1.07
N LEU A 170 -2.02 -5.71 -2.00
CA LEU A 170 -1.00 -6.70 -1.66
C LEU A 170 0.39 -6.09 -1.80
N ASP A 171 1.02 -5.76 -0.68
CA ASP A 171 2.43 -5.41 -0.70
C ASP A 171 3.30 -6.67 -0.74
N VAL A 172 3.97 -6.85 -1.87
CA VAL A 172 4.86 -8.00 -2.13
C VAL A 172 6.16 -7.89 -1.32
N ASN A 173 6.65 -6.68 -1.10
CA ASN A 173 7.79 -6.43 -0.24
C ASN A 173 7.48 -6.79 1.22
N ASN A 174 6.30 -6.47 1.74
CA ASN A 174 5.91 -6.75 3.12
C ASN A 174 5.78 -8.25 3.35
N VAL A 175 5.20 -8.98 2.40
CA VAL A 175 5.20 -10.46 2.43
C VAL A 175 6.63 -11.00 2.46
N PHE A 176 7.54 -10.44 1.65
CA PHE A 176 8.94 -10.86 1.63
C PHE A 176 9.64 -10.58 2.97
N VAL A 177 9.52 -9.37 3.51
CA VAL A 177 10.10 -8.95 4.79
C VAL A 177 9.58 -9.83 5.91
N ASN A 178 8.26 -9.98 6.04
CA ASN A 178 7.66 -10.82 7.07
C ASN A 178 8.11 -12.28 6.94
N SER A 179 8.22 -12.81 5.70
CA SER A 179 8.66 -14.19 5.49
C SER A 179 10.08 -14.47 5.99
N VAL A 180 10.97 -13.49 5.87
CA VAL A 180 12.35 -13.58 6.36
C VAL A 180 12.37 -13.42 7.87
N ASN A 181 11.74 -12.35 8.39
CA ASN A 181 11.76 -12.03 9.81
C ASN A 181 11.10 -13.14 10.66
N HIS A 182 10.04 -13.78 10.16
CA HIS A 182 9.25 -14.79 10.87
C HIS A 182 9.46 -16.21 10.35
N SER A 183 10.46 -16.43 9.48
CA SER A 183 10.87 -17.74 8.99
C SER A 183 9.76 -18.59 8.34
N PHE A 184 8.86 -17.95 7.57
CA PHE A 184 7.87 -18.66 6.76
C PHE A 184 8.16 -18.55 5.25
N LYS A 185 7.45 -19.33 4.43
CA LYS A 185 7.64 -19.32 2.97
C LYS A 185 6.72 -18.29 2.33
N ALA A 186 7.26 -17.19 1.80
CA ALA A 186 6.49 -16.16 1.09
C ALA A 186 5.57 -16.71 -0.01
N ARG A 187 6.05 -17.67 -0.81
CA ARG A 187 5.21 -18.30 -1.86
C ARG A 187 3.98 -19.01 -1.29
N LYS A 188 4.13 -19.68 -0.13
CA LYS A 188 3.01 -20.36 0.54
C LYS A 188 1.96 -19.35 1.00
N PHE A 189 2.38 -18.19 1.51
CA PHE A 189 1.48 -17.08 1.84
C PHE A 189 0.67 -16.64 0.60
N ILE A 190 1.35 -16.40 -0.53
CA ILE A 190 0.69 -16.02 -1.80
C ILE A 190 -0.28 -17.11 -2.28
N ASP A 191 0.09 -18.38 -2.14
CA ASP A 191 -0.76 -19.50 -2.55
C ASP A 191 -2.06 -19.56 -1.73
N GLN A 192 -1.98 -19.25 -0.43
CA GLN A 192 -3.09 -19.28 0.54
C GLN A 192 -3.98 -18.04 0.53
N LEU A 193 -3.49 -16.90 0.03
CA LEU A 193 -4.24 -15.66 -0.03
C LEU A 193 -5.47 -15.78 -0.94
N ASP A 194 -6.59 -15.16 -0.54
CA ASP A 194 -7.75 -15.00 -1.41
C ASP A 194 -7.46 -13.97 -2.52
N LYS A 195 -7.04 -14.50 -3.66
CA LYS A 195 -6.64 -13.74 -4.85
C LYS A 195 -7.78 -12.89 -5.42
N SER A 196 -9.04 -13.23 -5.14
CA SER A 196 -10.20 -12.48 -5.63
C SER A 196 -10.39 -11.12 -4.95
N LYS A 197 -9.72 -10.91 -3.80
CA LYS A 197 -9.77 -9.66 -3.04
C LYS A 197 -8.70 -8.67 -3.48
N VAL A 198 -7.62 -9.12 -4.12
CA VAL A 198 -6.50 -8.26 -4.53
C VAL A 198 -6.96 -7.26 -5.60
N ALA A 199 -6.90 -5.98 -5.26
CA ALA A 199 -7.20 -4.86 -6.12
C ALA A 199 -5.96 -4.42 -6.91
N TYR A 200 -4.84 -4.21 -6.23
CA TYR A 200 -3.55 -3.87 -6.81
C TYR A 200 -2.41 -4.29 -5.86
N MET A 201 -1.16 -4.12 -6.30
CA MET A 201 0.02 -4.57 -5.57
C MET A 201 1.08 -3.47 -5.42
N HIS A 202 1.78 -3.49 -4.29
CA HIS A 202 2.97 -2.68 -4.04
C HIS A 202 4.26 -3.47 -4.17
N MET A 203 5.30 -2.73 -4.54
CA MET A 203 6.68 -3.15 -4.66
C MET A 203 7.56 -2.07 -4.06
N ALA A 204 8.25 -2.39 -2.98
CA ALA A 204 9.21 -1.50 -2.35
C ALA A 204 10.54 -2.21 -2.09
N GLY A 205 11.50 -1.46 -1.54
CA GLY A 205 12.72 -2.04 -1.01
C GLY A 205 12.92 -1.70 0.46
N HIS A 206 13.56 -2.62 1.15
CA HIS A 206 13.82 -2.64 2.58
C HIS A 206 15.32 -2.67 2.84
N TYR A 207 15.76 -2.33 4.06
CA TYR A 207 17.14 -2.54 4.50
C TYR A 207 17.24 -3.71 5.48
N PHE A 208 18.46 -4.18 5.72
CA PHE A 208 18.76 -5.13 6.78
C PHE A 208 19.42 -4.38 7.92
N ASP A 209 18.81 -4.41 9.09
CA ASP A 209 19.34 -3.81 10.30
C ASP A 209 20.28 -4.81 11.00
N GLU A 210 21.58 -4.51 11.03
CA GLU A 210 22.58 -5.42 11.59
C GLU A 210 22.43 -5.61 13.10
N ASP A 211 21.94 -4.59 13.80
CA ASP A 211 21.80 -4.60 15.26
C ASP A 211 20.64 -5.50 15.72
N SER A 212 19.46 -5.38 15.10
CA SER A 212 18.32 -6.25 15.41
C SER A 212 18.34 -7.58 14.66
N GLY A 213 19.10 -7.69 13.57
CA GLY A 213 19.08 -8.83 12.65
C GLY A 213 17.77 -8.93 11.84
N LEU A 214 16.97 -7.85 11.79
CA LEU A 214 15.70 -7.82 11.10
C LEU A 214 15.81 -7.08 9.76
N LYS A 215 14.96 -7.47 8.81
CA LYS A 215 14.68 -6.64 7.65
C LYS A 215 13.69 -5.57 8.04
N ILE A 216 14.06 -4.31 7.84
CA ILE A 216 13.24 -3.15 8.16
C ILE A 216 12.69 -2.55 6.88
N ASP A 217 11.38 -2.41 6.88
CA ASP A 217 10.58 -1.93 5.79
C ASP A 217 10.61 -0.41 5.68
N SER A 218 11.72 0.12 5.15
CA SER A 218 11.91 1.57 5.06
C SER A 218 11.29 2.19 3.82
N HIS A 219 10.90 1.40 2.83
CA HIS A 219 10.54 1.89 1.49
C HIS A 219 11.55 2.90 0.95
N GLY A 220 12.83 2.74 1.30
CA GLY A 220 13.90 3.69 1.01
C GLY A 220 15.11 3.12 0.33
N MET A 221 15.08 1.83 0.01
CA MET A 221 16.17 1.10 -0.62
C MET A 221 15.76 0.56 -1.99
N PRO A 222 16.68 0.39 -2.94
CA PRO A 222 16.39 -0.31 -4.19
C PRO A 222 15.75 -1.69 -3.96
N ILE A 223 14.85 -2.08 -4.86
CA ILE A 223 14.09 -3.33 -4.74
C ILE A 223 15.04 -4.53 -4.95
N CYS A 224 15.14 -5.40 -3.95
CA CYS A 224 16.07 -6.53 -3.99
C CYS A 224 15.58 -7.67 -4.90
N SER A 225 16.51 -8.53 -5.34
CA SER A 225 16.19 -9.64 -6.27
C SER A 225 15.15 -10.63 -5.75
N GLY A 226 15.04 -10.78 -4.42
CA GLY A 226 14.04 -11.64 -3.78
C GLY A 226 12.61 -11.14 -4.01
N VAL A 227 12.39 -9.84 -3.84
CA VAL A 227 11.08 -9.20 -4.05
C VAL A 227 10.69 -9.27 -5.53
N TRP A 228 11.62 -9.00 -6.46
CA TRP A 228 11.36 -9.16 -7.90
C TRP A 228 10.92 -10.58 -8.29
N LYS A 229 11.57 -11.61 -7.73
CA LYS A 229 11.21 -13.01 -7.98
C LYS A 229 9.86 -13.38 -7.35
N LEU A 230 9.51 -12.77 -6.23
CA LEU A 230 8.21 -12.97 -5.59
C LEU A 230 7.10 -12.30 -6.42
N LEU A 231 7.31 -11.09 -6.94
CA LEU A 231 6.38 -10.44 -7.86
C LEU A 231 6.08 -11.31 -9.09
N GLU A 232 7.13 -11.82 -9.75
CA GLU A 232 6.95 -12.68 -10.92
C GLU A 232 6.13 -13.95 -10.59
N TYR A 233 6.34 -14.51 -9.39
CA TYR A 233 5.56 -15.63 -8.89
C TYR A 233 4.09 -15.25 -8.65
N THR A 234 3.85 -14.11 -8.00
CA THR A 234 2.51 -13.60 -7.70
C THR A 234 1.72 -13.28 -8.97
N LEU A 235 2.34 -12.63 -9.96
CA LEU A 235 1.70 -12.26 -11.24
C LEU A 235 1.23 -13.46 -12.08
N LYS A 236 1.86 -14.63 -11.90
CA LYS A 236 1.40 -15.87 -12.55
C LYS A 236 0.03 -16.32 -12.03
N GLN A 237 -0.32 -15.94 -10.80
CA GLN A 237 -1.55 -16.35 -10.13
C GLN A 237 -2.59 -15.23 -10.05
N ILE A 238 -2.15 -13.97 -10.03
CA ILE A 238 -3.00 -12.79 -9.84
C ILE A 238 -2.71 -11.81 -10.98
N ASP A 239 -3.76 -11.39 -11.70
CA ASP A 239 -3.64 -10.29 -12.65
C ASP A 239 -4.18 -9.01 -12.04
N ALA A 240 -3.28 -8.19 -11.49
CA ALA A 240 -3.62 -6.90 -10.91
C ALA A 240 -2.56 -5.84 -11.29
N PRO A 241 -2.89 -4.54 -11.20
CA PRO A 241 -1.91 -3.46 -11.35
C PRO A 241 -0.83 -3.55 -10.27
N VAL A 242 0.37 -3.08 -10.60
CA VAL A 242 1.52 -3.10 -9.69
C VAL A 242 2.14 -1.71 -9.65
N MET A 243 2.56 -1.27 -8.48
CA MET A 243 3.19 0.03 -8.28
C MET A 243 4.52 -0.10 -7.56
N ILE A 244 5.46 0.78 -7.89
CA ILE A 244 6.65 0.99 -7.07
C ILE A 244 6.39 2.06 -6.02
N GLU A 245 6.66 1.69 -4.77
CA GLU A 245 6.61 2.57 -3.61
C GLU A 245 8.03 2.96 -3.16
N ARG A 246 8.23 4.26 -2.95
CA ARG A 246 9.47 4.85 -2.46
C ARG A 246 9.14 6.06 -1.59
N ASP A 247 9.06 5.86 -0.28
CA ASP A 247 8.65 6.90 0.67
C ASP A 247 9.83 7.61 1.32
N ASN A 248 10.91 6.88 1.54
CA ASN A 248 12.10 7.41 2.18
C ASN A 248 13.26 7.42 1.20
N ASN A 249 14.24 8.31 1.43
CA ASN A 249 15.44 8.42 0.58
C ASN A 249 15.11 8.40 -0.92
N VAL A 250 14.10 9.18 -1.32
CA VAL A 250 13.57 9.19 -2.69
C VAL A 250 14.69 9.61 -3.65
N PRO A 251 15.14 8.73 -4.57
CA PRO A 251 16.21 9.09 -5.48
C PRO A 251 15.67 9.97 -6.61
N PRO A 252 16.54 10.56 -7.44
CA PRO A 252 16.11 11.26 -8.65
C PRO A 252 15.20 10.40 -9.52
N LEU A 253 14.24 11.05 -10.21
CA LEU A 253 13.21 10.35 -11.00
C LEU A 253 13.82 9.35 -12.00
N ASP A 254 14.91 9.70 -12.66
CA ASP A 254 15.57 8.83 -13.65
C ASP A 254 16.01 7.48 -13.06
N GLU A 255 16.37 7.44 -11.77
CA GLU A 255 16.70 6.18 -11.09
C GLU A 255 15.45 5.34 -10.81
N LEU A 256 14.34 5.97 -10.39
CA LEU A 256 13.05 5.29 -10.22
C LEU A 256 12.52 4.74 -11.54
N VAL A 257 12.75 5.46 -12.65
CA VAL A 257 12.34 5.01 -13.99
C VAL A 257 13.02 3.70 -14.36
N VAL A 258 14.24 3.43 -13.91
CA VAL A 258 14.92 2.14 -14.15
C VAL A 258 14.16 1.00 -13.48
N GLU A 259 13.78 1.15 -12.21
CA GLU A 259 12.99 0.13 -11.49
C GLU A 259 11.59 -0.01 -12.09
N TYR A 260 10.95 1.11 -12.46
CA TYR A 260 9.64 1.12 -13.13
C TYR A 260 9.68 0.33 -14.44
N LYS A 261 10.69 0.57 -15.29
CA LYS A 261 10.83 -0.15 -16.57
C LYS A 261 11.10 -1.63 -16.39
N LYS A 262 11.80 -2.01 -15.32
CA LYS A 262 11.98 -3.41 -14.95
C LYS A 262 10.65 -4.05 -14.53
N MET A 263 9.87 -3.38 -13.69
CA MET A 263 8.52 -3.83 -13.29
C MET A 263 7.60 -3.98 -14.52
N GLU A 264 7.58 -2.99 -15.40
CA GLU A 264 6.80 -2.99 -16.64
C GLU A 264 7.16 -4.19 -17.53
N SER A 265 8.45 -4.47 -17.70
CA SER A 265 8.94 -5.61 -18.47
C SER A 265 8.48 -6.96 -17.88
N ILE A 266 8.59 -7.14 -16.57
CA ILE A 266 8.14 -8.36 -15.87
C ILE A 266 6.62 -8.53 -16.03
N CYS A 267 5.84 -7.46 -15.80
CA CYS A 267 4.39 -7.50 -15.95
C CYS A 267 3.96 -7.91 -17.37
N LYS A 268 4.60 -7.32 -18.40
CA LYS A 268 4.34 -7.67 -19.80
C LYS A 268 4.73 -9.11 -20.11
N ALA A 269 5.89 -9.57 -19.67
CA ALA A 269 6.37 -10.92 -19.94
C ALA A 269 5.46 -11.99 -19.34
N VAL A 270 5.02 -11.80 -18.08
CA VAL A 270 4.11 -12.76 -17.41
C VAL A 270 2.72 -12.75 -18.05
N ARG A 271 2.18 -11.57 -18.40
CA ARG A 271 0.86 -11.47 -19.04
C ARG A 271 0.83 -12.06 -20.44
N ASN A 272 1.90 -11.89 -21.22
CA ASN A 272 2.01 -12.46 -22.57
C ASN A 272 2.21 -13.98 -22.59
N ALA A 273 2.60 -14.57 -21.46
CA ALA A 273 2.82 -16.01 -21.33
C ALA A 273 1.57 -16.78 -20.88
N LYS A 274 0.46 -16.09 -20.57
CA LYS A 274 -0.85 -16.68 -20.26
C LYS A 274 -1.68 -16.85 -21.53
#